data_AF-A0A9D7D0F5-F1
#
_entry.id   AF-A0A9D7D0F5-F1
#
_cell.length_a   1.000
_cell.length_b   1.000
_cell.length_c   1.000
_cell.angle_alpha   90.00
_cell.angle_beta   90.00
_cell.angle_gamma   90.00
#
_symmetry.space_group_name_H-M   'P 1'
#
loop_
_entity.id
_entity.type
_entity.pdbx_description
1 polymer ?
#
loop_
_entity_poly.entity_id
_entity_poly.type
_entity_poly.pdbx_seq_one_letter_code
_entity_poly.pdbx_strand_id
1 'polypeptide(L)'
;MRASPASNLVLFDGPVPELAPNVEATTIADACREAGLAFLEGARGGWGKLELAAWLVGSYRPICAPMAEDASGILLVLPSGTAHAPIRAGAVEGLIELVAVAATSALAELARGETAPIAEAMRDRAIASAQGPRSLVWVPADRPRLRLEARLMSLFAVDYLLRSDAYTTDLLVCGACDEVNFDGAERACARCQDRGRPSHIRETGGGDAAAEVAGEGNETDAPVRTA
;
A
#
# COMPACT_ATOMS: atom_id res chain seq x y z
N MET A 1 -4.70 -25.97 4.36
CA MET A 1 -3.72 -25.80 3.27
C MET A 1 -3.95 -24.45 2.62
N ARG A 2 -3.14 -23.44 2.97
CA ARG A 2 -3.21 -22.12 2.36
C ARG A 2 -2.54 -22.20 0.99
N ALA A 3 -3.24 -21.80 -0.07
CA ALA A 3 -2.65 -21.70 -1.39
C ALA A 3 -1.55 -20.62 -1.36
N SER A 4 -0.32 -20.99 -1.71
CA SER A 4 0.76 -20.03 -1.96
C SER A 4 0.32 -19.06 -3.07
N PRO A 5 0.34 -17.73 -2.88
CA PRO A 5 0.00 -16.77 -3.92
C PRO A 5 1.11 -16.59 -4.99
N ALA A 6 2.05 -17.52 -5.11
CA ALA A 6 3.29 -17.32 -5.88
C ALA A 6 3.23 -17.72 -7.37
N SER A 7 2.13 -18.26 -7.89
CA SER A 7 2.16 -18.94 -9.21
C SER A 7 1.72 -18.11 -10.42
N ASN A 8 1.45 -16.80 -10.26
CA ASN A 8 1.20 -15.89 -11.38
C ASN A 8 2.16 -14.70 -11.33
N LEU A 9 3.45 -14.98 -11.25
CA LEU A 9 4.48 -13.99 -11.57
C LEU A 9 4.31 -13.62 -13.05
N VAL A 10 3.73 -12.45 -13.29
CA VAL A 10 3.79 -11.81 -14.60
C VAL A 10 5.27 -11.52 -14.86
N LEU A 11 5.92 -12.42 -15.60
CA LEU A 11 7.27 -12.21 -16.09
C LEU A 11 7.21 -11.01 -17.04
N PHE A 12 7.81 -9.90 -16.63
CA PHE A 12 8.03 -8.77 -17.53
C PHE A 12 9.00 -9.20 -18.63
N ASP A 13 8.63 -8.94 -19.88
CA ASP A 13 9.37 -9.37 -21.08
C ASP A 13 10.47 -8.36 -21.47
N GLY A 14 11.05 -7.68 -20.48
CA GLY A 14 12.06 -6.62 -20.64
C GLY A 14 13.31 -6.86 -19.79
N PRO A 15 14.41 -6.13 -20.04
CA PRO A 15 15.61 -6.24 -19.21
C PRO A 15 15.26 -5.90 -17.76
N VAL A 16 15.50 -6.85 -16.86
CA VAL A 16 15.26 -6.67 -15.42
C VAL A 16 16.19 -5.55 -14.93
N PRO A 17 15.66 -4.47 -14.33
CA PRO A 17 16.49 -3.40 -13.81
C PRO A 17 17.43 -3.95 -12.72
N GLU A 18 18.70 -3.61 -12.83
CA GLU A 18 19.72 -3.99 -11.84
C GLU A 18 19.82 -2.89 -10.78
N LEU A 19 19.73 -3.28 -9.51
CA LEU A 19 19.93 -2.35 -8.40
C LEU A 19 21.40 -2.10 -8.15
N ALA A 20 21.72 -0.94 -7.58
CA ALA A 20 23.05 -0.68 -7.09
C ALA A 20 23.45 -1.76 -6.05
N PRO A 21 24.72 -2.22 -6.06
CA PRO A 21 25.16 -3.42 -5.34
C PRO A 21 25.04 -3.33 -3.81
N ASN A 22 24.76 -2.15 -3.27
CA ASN A 22 24.62 -1.85 -1.84
C ASN A 22 23.19 -1.52 -1.41
N VAL A 23 22.19 -1.67 -2.29
CA VAL A 23 20.79 -1.41 -1.96
C VAL A 23 20.13 -2.71 -1.51
N GLU A 24 19.79 -2.77 -0.22
CA GLU A 24 19.09 -3.89 0.39
C GLU A 24 17.57 -3.72 0.29
N ALA A 25 16.83 -4.84 0.32
CA ALA A 25 15.38 -4.84 0.25
C ALA A 25 14.73 -4.00 1.38
N THR A 26 15.32 -4.03 2.58
CA THR A 26 14.83 -3.23 3.71
C THR A 26 14.92 -1.73 3.44
N THR A 27 16.02 -1.27 2.83
CA THR A 27 16.19 0.13 2.45
C THR A 27 15.14 0.59 1.44
N ILE A 28 14.77 -0.28 0.49
CA ILE A 28 13.70 0.01 -0.48
C ILE A 28 12.35 0.11 0.23
N ALA A 29 12.05 -0.83 1.13
CA ALA A 29 10.81 -0.83 1.90
C ALA A 29 10.68 0.44 2.75
N ASP A 30 11.73 0.81 3.49
CA ASP A 30 11.77 2.01 4.32
C ASP A 30 11.56 3.27 3.48
N ALA A 31 12.28 3.40 2.36
CA ALA A 31 12.15 4.58 1.49
C ALA A 31 10.76 4.65 0.82
N CYS A 32 10.16 3.51 0.46
CA CYS A 32 8.79 3.47 -0.06
C CYS A 32 7.78 3.92 1.01
N ARG A 33 7.91 3.40 2.23
CA ARG A 33 7.04 3.76 3.36
C ARG A 33 7.15 5.25 3.66
N GLU A 34 8.36 5.76 3.82
CA GLU A 34 8.63 7.18 4.09
C GLU A 34 8.06 8.07 2.99
N ALA A 35 8.30 7.75 1.72
CA ALA A 35 7.77 8.53 0.60
C ALA A 35 6.23 8.50 0.55
N GLY A 36 5.61 7.34 0.81
CA GLY A 36 4.16 7.20 0.86
C GLY A 36 3.53 8.00 2.01
N LEU A 37 4.08 7.90 3.21
CA LEU A 37 3.61 8.65 4.38
C LEU A 37 3.82 10.16 4.21
N ALA A 38 4.94 10.59 3.61
CA ALA A 38 5.19 11.99 3.29
C ALA A 38 4.12 12.55 2.35
N PHE A 39 3.66 11.76 1.37
CA PHE A 39 2.55 12.16 0.51
C PHE A 39 1.25 12.33 1.31
N LEU A 40 0.89 11.36 2.14
CA LEU A 40 -0.37 11.41 2.91
C LEU A 40 -0.40 12.59 3.89
N GLU A 41 0.71 12.84 4.59
CA GLU A 41 0.81 14.00 5.48
C GLU A 41 0.82 15.31 4.70
N GLY A 42 1.50 15.34 3.56
CA GLY A 42 1.50 16.46 2.64
C GLY A 42 0.12 16.84 2.10
N ALA A 43 -0.63 15.85 1.64
CA ALA A 43 -2.01 16.01 1.18
C ALA A 43 -2.89 16.64 2.28
N ARG A 44 -2.78 16.13 3.51
CA ARG A 44 -3.46 16.69 4.69
C ARG A 44 -2.99 18.10 5.06
N GLY A 45 -1.73 18.42 4.78
CA GLY A 45 -1.14 19.74 4.94
C GLY A 45 -1.55 20.76 3.87
N GLY A 46 -2.36 20.35 2.89
CA GLY A 46 -2.82 21.23 1.81
C GLY A 46 -1.80 21.38 0.68
N TRP A 47 -1.05 20.32 0.36
CA TRP A 47 -0.17 20.30 -0.80
C TRP A 47 -0.85 20.77 -2.09
N GLY A 48 -0.13 21.63 -2.81
CA GLY A 48 -0.49 22.04 -4.15
C GLY A 48 0.44 21.45 -5.19
N LYS A 49 0.43 22.08 -6.37
CA LYS A 49 1.22 21.64 -7.52
C LYS A 49 2.74 21.61 -7.27
N LEU A 50 3.27 22.58 -6.52
CA LEU A 50 4.72 22.69 -6.30
C LEU A 50 5.22 21.58 -5.37
N GLU A 51 4.48 21.31 -4.31
CA GLU A 51 4.78 20.27 -3.34
C GLU A 51 4.68 18.89 -3.98
N LEU A 52 3.63 18.65 -4.78
CA LEU A 52 3.51 17.43 -5.56
C LEU A 52 4.69 17.22 -6.53
N ALA A 53 5.11 18.27 -7.23
CA ALA A 53 6.26 18.20 -8.13
C ALA A 53 7.56 17.90 -7.36
N ALA A 54 7.75 18.54 -6.19
CA ALA A 54 8.89 18.29 -5.32
C ALA A 54 8.90 16.84 -4.81
N TRP A 55 7.75 16.29 -4.42
CA TRP A 55 7.62 14.89 -4.00
C TRP A 55 7.91 13.92 -5.15
N LEU A 56 7.35 14.17 -6.34
CA LEU A 56 7.56 13.33 -7.52
C LEU A 56 9.03 13.23 -7.90
N VAL A 57 9.76 14.35 -7.87
CA VAL A 57 11.18 14.40 -8.26
C VAL A 57 12.09 13.96 -7.12
N GLY A 58 11.73 14.29 -5.87
CA GLY A 58 12.56 14.09 -4.69
C GLY A 58 12.38 12.72 -4.03
N SER A 59 11.22 12.46 -3.44
CA SER A 59 11.00 11.24 -2.64
C SER A 59 10.60 10.04 -3.49
N TYR A 60 9.86 10.26 -4.58
CA TYR A 60 9.31 9.19 -5.40
C TYR A 60 10.29 8.67 -6.46
N ARG A 61 10.83 9.54 -7.32
CA ARG A 61 11.61 9.11 -8.49
C ARG A 61 12.88 8.30 -8.15
N PRO A 62 13.68 8.64 -7.12
CA PRO A 62 14.93 7.91 -6.84
C PRO A 62 14.75 6.45 -6.42
N ILE A 63 13.57 6.08 -5.93
CA ILE A 63 13.25 4.70 -5.49
C ILE A 63 12.61 3.87 -6.59
N CYS A 64 12.27 4.46 -7.73
CA CYS A 64 11.59 3.76 -8.82
C CYS A 64 12.57 3.17 -9.84
N ALA A 65 12.25 2.01 -10.39
CA ALA A 65 12.91 1.52 -11.59
C ALA A 65 12.37 2.25 -12.83
N PRO A 66 13.26 2.81 -13.68
CA PRO A 66 12.83 3.38 -14.95
C PRO A 66 12.36 2.25 -15.87
N MET A 67 11.12 2.29 -16.33
CA MET A 67 10.68 1.36 -17.38
C MET A 67 10.51 2.10 -18.69
N ALA A 68 11.13 1.57 -19.74
CA ALA A 68 10.82 1.99 -21.10
C ALA A 68 9.36 1.63 -21.42
N GLU A 69 8.69 2.45 -22.23
CA GLU A 69 7.47 1.97 -22.89
C GLU A 69 7.87 0.82 -23.82
N ASP A 70 7.13 -0.29 -23.78
CA ASP A 70 7.27 -1.39 -24.73
C ASP A 70 7.26 -0.77 -26.14
N ALA A 71 8.42 -0.72 -26.80
CA ALA A 71 8.61 -0.11 -28.12
C ALA A 71 8.01 -0.98 -29.24
N SER A 72 6.85 -1.59 -28.99
CA SER A 72 6.01 -2.16 -30.02
C SER A 72 5.26 -1.03 -30.73
N GLY A 73 5.97 -0.41 -31.67
CA GLY A 73 5.42 0.21 -32.87
C GLY A 73 4.24 1.17 -32.70
N ILE A 74 4.54 2.46 -32.63
CA ILE A 74 4.33 3.44 -33.70
C ILE A 74 4.84 4.77 -33.12
N LEU A 75 5.87 5.32 -33.76
CA LEU A 75 6.31 6.70 -33.58
C LEU A 75 5.21 7.61 -34.15
N LEU A 76 4.08 7.72 -33.45
CA LEU A 76 3.14 8.80 -33.67
C LEU A 76 3.85 10.03 -33.14
N VAL A 77 4.46 10.78 -34.06
CA VAL A 77 4.70 12.21 -33.87
C VAL A 77 3.34 12.79 -33.50
N LEU A 78 3.08 12.89 -32.19
CA LEU A 78 1.87 13.52 -31.68
C LEU A 78 1.93 14.98 -32.14
N PRO A 79 0.91 15.50 -32.84
CA PRO A 79 0.85 16.93 -33.10
C PRO A 79 0.87 17.62 -31.74
N SER A 80 1.93 18.40 -31.51
CA SER A 80 2.01 19.36 -30.40
C SER A 80 0.89 20.38 -30.60
N GLY A 81 -0.28 20.09 -30.05
CA GLY A 81 -1.48 20.82 -30.41
C GLY A 81 -2.77 20.31 -29.79
N THR A 82 -2.75 19.77 -28.57
CA THR A 82 -3.95 19.82 -27.74
C THR A 82 -3.73 20.95 -26.75
N ALA A 83 -4.37 22.10 -27.03
CA ALA A 83 -4.53 23.16 -26.06
C ALA A 83 -5.06 22.51 -24.77
N HIS A 84 -4.17 22.30 -23.80
CA HIS A 84 -4.58 21.82 -22.49
C HIS A 84 -5.52 22.89 -21.96
N ALA A 85 -6.79 22.53 -21.83
CA ALA A 85 -7.74 23.35 -21.10
C ALA A 85 -7.03 23.75 -19.80
N PRO A 86 -7.01 25.04 -19.44
CA PRO A 86 -6.30 25.48 -18.26
C PRO A 86 -6.78 24.64 -17.09
N ILE A 87 -5.84 23.90 -16.48
CA ILE A 87 -6.11 23.13 -15.27
C ILE A 87 -6.73 24.13 -14.30
N ARG A 88 -7.99 23.90 -13.93
CA ARG A 88 -8.69 24.81 -13.02
C ARG A 88 -7.84 24.99 -11.77
N ALA A 89 -7.77 26.22 -11.26
CA ALA A 89 -7.18 26.46 -9.95
C ALA A 89 -7.85 25.52 -8.93
N GLY A 90 -7.06 24.79 -8.13
CA GLY A 90 -7.58 23.81 -7.18
C GLY A 90 -7.74 22.38 -7.71
N ALA A 91 -7.59 22.13 -9.02
CA ALA A 91 -7.79 20.78 -9.56
C ALA A 91 -6.67 19.80 -9.16
N VAL A 92 -5.46 20.30 -8.92
CA VAL A 92 -4.34 19.46 -8.46
C VAL A 92 -4.50 19.14 -6.99
N GLU A 93 -4.87 20.14 -6.19
CA GLU A 93 -5.16 20.03 -4.76
C GLU A 93 -6.28 19.00 -4.52
N GLY A 94 -7.40 19.12 -5.26
CA GLY A 94 -8.49 18.16 -5.17
C GLY A 94 -8.12 16.74 -5.65
N LEU A 95 -7.22 16.63 -6.64
CA LEU A 95 -6.69 15.32 -7.06
C LEU A 95 -5.79 14.71 -5.97
N ILE A 96 -4.93 15.50 -5.32
CA ILE A 96 -4.07 15.05 -4.23
C ILE A 96 -4.91 14.55 -3.06
N GLU A 97 -5.93 15.31 -2.66
CA GLU A 97 -6.86 14.92 -1.60
C GLU A 97 -7.60 13.62 -1.95
N LEU A 98 -8.15 13.53 -3.16
CA LEU A 98 -8.85 12.33 -3.62
C LEU A 98 -7.94 11.09 -3.60
N VAL A 99 -6.69 11.23 -4.07
CA VAL A 99 -5.71 10.14 -4.06
C VAL A 99 -5.32 9.75 -2.64
N ALA A 100 -5.17 10.70 -1.72
CA ALA A 100 -4.88 10.42 -0.33
C ALA A 100 -6.02 9.63 0.33
N VAL A 101 -7.28 10.00 0.09
CA VAL A 101 -8.45 9.26 0.59
C VAL A 101 -8.47 7.83 0.06
N ALA A 102 -8.26 7.65 -1.24
CA ALA A 102 -8.22 6.32 -1.87
C ALA A 102 -7.09 5.45 -1.28
N ALA A 103 -5.89 6.01 -1.12
CA ALA A 103 -4.75 5.30 -0.54
C ALA A 103 -4.98 4.93 0.94
N THR A 104 -5.54 5.84 1.74
CA THR A 104 -5.88 5.53 3.14
C THR A 104 -6.92 4.41 3.24
N SER A 105 -7.92 4.39 2.35
CA SER A 105 -8.88 3.28 2.27
C SER A 105 -8.19 1.96 1.93
N ALA A 106 -7.32 1.94 0.93
CA ALA A 106 -6.56 0.76 0.53
C ALA A 106 -5.60 0.27 1.65
N LEU A 107 -5.01 1.18 2.42
CA LEU A 107 -4.20 0.84 3.59
C LEU A 107 -5.03 0.20 4.70
N ALA A 108 -6.26 0.68 4.92
CA ALA A 108 -7.18 0.06 5.87
C ALA A 108 -7.66 -1.35 5.42
N GLU A 109 -7.66 -1.64 4.12
CA GLU A 109 -7.84 -2.99 3.57
C GLU A 109 -6.61 -3.87 3.85
N LEU A 110 -5.41 -3.38 3.56
CA LEU A 110 -4.16 -4.10 3.84
C LEU A 110 -4.00 -4.42 5.33
N ALA A 111 -4.39 -3.51 6.21
CA ALA A 111 -4.39 -3.72 7.67
C ALA A 111 -5.31 -4.87 8.12
N ARG A 112 -6.33 -5.21 7.32
CA ARG A 112 -7.22 -6.37 7.53
C ARG A 112 -6.72 -7.64 6.84
N GLY A 113 -5.54 -7.59 6.21
CA GLY A 113 -4.97 -8.69 5.45
C GLY A 113 -5.54 -8.85 4.03
N GLU A 114 -6.31 -7.88 3.55
CA GLU A 114 -6.84 -7.90 2.18
C GLU A 114 -5.75 -7.48 1.19
N THR A 115 -5.52 -8.28 0.15
CA THR A 115 -4.41 -8.08 -0.81
C THR A 115 -4.86 -7.53 -2.16
N ALA A 116 -6.13 -7.13 -2.29
CA ALA A 116 -6.67 -6.57 -3.53
C ALA A 116 -5.86 -5.35 -4.04
N PRO A 117 -5.43 -4.39 -3.18
CA PRO A 117 -4.59 -3.28 -3.63
C PRO A 117 -3.25 -3.72 -4.24
N ILE A 118 -2.66 -4.80 -3.73
CA ILE A 118 -1.40 -5.36 -4.26
C ILE A 118 -1.62 -5.98 -5.64
N ALA A 119 -2.70 -6.76 -5.79
CA ALA A 119 -3.06 -7.37 -7.06
C ALA A 119 -3.37 -6.30 -8.13
N GLU A 120 -3.98 -5.18 -7.74
CA GLU A 120 -4.20 -4.03 -8.62
C GLU A 120 -2.89 -3.37 -9.04
N ALA A 121 -1.97 -3.09 -8.11
CA ALA A 121 -0.66 -2.54 -8.44
C ALA A 121 0.14 -3.44 -9.42
N MET A 122 0.03 -4.76 -9.27
CA MET A 122 0.61 -5.73 -10.21
C MET A 122 -0.06 -5.67 -11.58
N ARG A 123 -1.40 -5.68 -11.63
CA ARG A 123 -2.20 -5.62 -12.87
C ARG A 123 -1.90 -4.35 -13.65
N ASP A 124 -1.83 -3.24 -12.94
CA ASP A 124 -1.53 -1.93 -13.52
C ASP A 124 -0.07 -1.79 -13.91
N ARG A 125 0.80 -2.78 -13.60
CA ARG A 125 2.26 -2.73 -13.79
C ARG A 125 2.89 -1.52 -13.08
N ALA A 126 2.35 -1.17 -11.91
CA ALA A 126 2.85 -0.06 -11.09
C ALA A 126 4.06 -0.48 -10.25
N ILE A 127 4.32 -1.78 -10.13
CA ILE A 127 5.51 -2.38 -9.52
C ILE A 127 6.20 -3.32 -10.51
N ALA A 128 7.50 -3.51 -10.34
CA ALA A 128 8.34 -4.39 -11.15
C ALA A 128 9.30 -5.20 -10.27
N SER A 129 9.76 -6.34 -10.77
CA SER A 129 10.89 -7.06 -10.17
C SER A 129 12.21 -6.45 -10.64
N ALA A 130 13.19 -6.39 -9.74
CA ALA A 130 14.54 -5.93 -9.99
C ALA A 130 15.54 -6.95 -9.46
N GLN A 131 16.72 -7.02 -10.09
CA GLN A 131 17.79 -7.88 -9.62
C GLN A 131 18.50 -7.18 -8.47
N GLY A 132 18.35 -7.73 -7.26
CA GLY A 132 19.13 -7.34 -6.10
C GLY A 132 20.40 -8.18 -5.96
N PRO A 133 21.28 -7.84 -5.00
CA PRO A 133 22.57 -8.53 -4.80
C PRO A 133 22.42 -10.01 -4.43
N ARG A 134 21.32 -10.38 -3.76
CA ARG A 134 21.10 -11.74 -3.21
C ARG A 134 19.85 -12.43 -3.77
N SER A 135 18.89 -11.66 -4.28
CA SER A 135 17.62 -12.16 -4.77
C SER A 135 16.95 -11.13 -5.68
N LEU A 136 15.90 -11.56 -6.38
CA LEU A 136 14.94 -10.61 -6.95
C LEU A 136 14.27 -9.83 -5.81
N VAL A 137 14.04 -8.54 -6.04
CA VAL A 137 13.32 -7.66 -5.14
C VAL A 137 12.26 -6.88 -5.90
N TRP A 138 11.25 -6.39 -5.20
CA TRP A 138 10.20 -5.57 -5.80
C TRP A 138 10.56 -4.09 -5.70
N VAL A 139 10.26 -3.33 -6.76
CA VAL A 139 10.49 -1.88 -6.82
C VAL A 139 9.30 -1.19 -7.49
N PRO A 140 9.00 0.07 -7.11
CA PRO A 140 8.00 0.87 -7.82
C PRO A 140 8.47 1.10 -9.27
N ALA A 141 7.53 1.11 -10.21
CA ALA A 141 7.83 1.40 -11.60
C ALA A 141 7.62 2.89 -11.92
N ASP A 142 8.60 3.56 -12.52
CA ASP A 142 8.40 4.90 -13.10
C ASP A 142 8.13 4.77 -14.59
N ARG A 143 6.86 4.97 -14.97
CA ARG A 143 6.38 4.88 -16.35
C ARG A 143 5.72 6.17 -16.79
N PRO A 144 5.85 6.54 -18.09
CA PRO A 144 5.05 7.60 -18.65
C PRO A 144 3.57 7.33 -18.40
N ARG A 145 2.82 8.39 -18.08
CA ARG A 145 1.36 8.35 -17.90
C ARG A 145 0.85 7.49 -16.73
N LEU A 146 1.72 6.97 -15.86
CA LEU A 146 1.27 6.31 -14.63
C LEU A 146 0.49 7.31 -13.77
N ARG A 147 -0.76 6.96 -13.42
CA ARG A 147 -1.66 7.80 -12.62
C ARG A 147 -1.06 8.06 -11.24
N LEU A 148 -1.37 9.22 -10.64
CA LEU A 148 -0.85 9.57 -9.32
C LEU A 148 -1.23 8.54 -8.24
N GLU A 149 -2.46 8.04 -8.30
CA GLU A 149 -2.95 6.95 -7.46
C GLU A 149 -2.08 5.69 -7.57
N ALA A 150 -1.83 5.22 -8.80
CA ALA A 150 -0.98 4.06 -9.04
C ALA A 150 0.47 4.29 -8.60
N ARG A 151 0.99 5.53 -8.72
CA ARG A 151 2.31 5.91 -8.20
C ARG A 151 2.36 5.80 -6.68
N LEU A 152 1.35 6.32 -5.98
CA LEU A 152 1.30 6.24 -4.52
C LEU A 152 1.11 4.79 -4.05
N MET A 153 0.18 4.06 -4.66
CA MET A 153 -0.10 2.67 -4.30
C MET A 153 1.06 1.73 -4.61
N SER A 154 1.89 2.01 -5.60
CA SER A 154 3.08 1.19 -5.84
C SER A 154 4.11 1.27 -4.71
N LEU A 155 4.22 2.41 -4.01
CA LEU A 155 5.07 2.52 -2.83
C LEU A 155 4.62 1.58 -1.73
N PHE A 156 3.35 1.64 -1.35
CA PHE A 156 2.80 0.78 -0.32
C PHE A 156 2.75 -0.69 -0.76
N ALA A 157 2.55 -0.96 -2.05
CA ALA A 157 2.58 -2.33 -2.55
C ALA A 157 3.98 -2.95 -2.43
N VAL A 158 5.04 -2.20 -2.73
CA VAL A 158 6.42 -2.67 -2.55
C VAL A 158 6.75 -2.85 -1.09
N ASP A 159 6.46 -1.87 -0.24
CA ASP A 159 6.70 -2.00 1.20
C ASP A 159 5.96 -3.22 1.79
N TYR A 160 4.68 -3.41 1.42
CA TYR A 160 3.90 -4.60 1.82
C TYR A 160 4.54 -5.92 1.35
N LEU A 161 4.99 -6.00 0.10
CA LEU A 161 5.61 -7.23 -0.42
C LEU A 161 6.94 -7.57 0.26
N LEU A 162 7.66 -6.55 0.76
CA LEU A 162 8.93 -6.71 1.45
C LEU A 162 8.76 -6.88 2.97
N ARG A 163 7.65 -6.40 3.54
CA ARG A 163 7.38 -6.33 4.99
C ARG A 163 5.89 -6.51 5.33
N SER A 164 5.26 -7.59 4.86
CA SER A 164 3.80 -7.80 5.03
C SER A 164 3.35 -7.80 6.49
N ASP A 165 4.18 -8.32 7.40
CA ASP A 165 3.83 -8.41 8.82
C ASP A 165 3.63 -7.02 9.45
N ALA A 166 4.42 -6.02 9.03
CA ALA A 166 4.27 -4.66 9.54
C ALA A 166 2.89 -4.04 9.20
N TYR A 167 2.23 -4.51 8.13
CA TYR A 167 0.89 -4.05 7.78
C TYR A 167 -0.20 -4.71 8.62
N THR A 168 0.03 -5.90 9.15
CA THR A 168 -0.96 -6.59 9.99
C THR A 168 -0.73 -6.32 11.47
N THR A 169 0.51 -6.06 11.89
CA THR A 169 0.87 -5.83 13.30
C THR A 169 1.03 -4.36 13.65
N ASP A 170 1.61 -3.56 12.76
CA ASP A 170 2.11 -2.22 13.11
C ASP A 170 1.26 -1.09 12.50
N LEU A 171 0.62 -1.34 11.35
CA LEU A 171 -0.18 -0.36 10.62
C LEU A 171 -1.49 -0.07 11.35
N LEU A 172 -1.71 1.22 11.61
CA LEU A 172 -2.95 1.78 12.12
C LEU A 172 -3.46 2.86 11.19
N VAL A 173 -4.77 2.81 10.91
CA VAL A 173 -5.50 3.87 10.21
C VAL A 173 -6.58 4.41 11.15
N CYS A 174 -6.48 5.67 11.54
CA CYS A 174 -7.43 6.29 12.47
C CYS A 174 -8.76 6.57 11.77
N GLY A 175 -9.87 5.97 12.23
CA GLY A 175 -11.19 6.15 11.62
C GLY A 175 -11.85 7.52 11.82
N ALA A 176 -11.21 8.44 12.54
CA ALA A 176 -11.66 9.83 12.70
C ALA A 176 -10.71 10.84 12.03
N CYS A 177 -9.43 10.49 12.07
CA CYS A 177 -8.26 11.19 11.57
C CYS A 177 -7.95 11.08 10.07
N ASP A 178 -8.23 9.88 9.57
CA ASP A 178 -7.57 9.25 8.42
C ASP A 178 -6.03 9.29 8.52
N GLU A 179 -5.51 9.40 9.75
CA GLU A 179 -4.07 9.35 10.02
C GLU A 179 -3.57 7.91 9.93
N VAL A 180 -2.52 7.72 9.14
CA VAL A 180 -1.86 6.45 8.91
C VAL A 180 -0.55 6.45 9.70
N ASN A 181 -0.31 5.39 10.48
CA ASN A 181 0.92 5.22 11.24
C ASN A 181 1.37 3.75 11.28
N PHE A 182 2.66 3.50 11.45
CA PHE A 182 3.28 2.18 11.57
C PHE A 182 3.99 1.99 12.93
N ASP A 183 3.42 2.55 14.01
CA ASP A 183 3.99 2.49 15.37
C ASP A 183 3.39 1.38 16.26
N GLY A 184 2.50 0.53 15.72
CA GLY A 184 1.84 -0.53 16.49
C GLY A 184 0.65 -0.06 17.34
N ALA A 185 -0.16 -1.05 17.76
CA ALA A 185 -1.45 -0.88 18.45
C ALA A 185 -1.43 -0.06 19.76
N GLU A 186 -0.25 0.21 20.32
CA GLU A 186 -0.11 0.83 21.65
C GLU A 186 -0.29 2.35 21.66
N ARG A 187 -0.43 3.01 20.50
CA ARG A 187 -0.53 4.48 20.44
C ARG A 187 -1.87 4.95 19.94
N ALA A 188 -2.63 5.61 20.81
CA ALA A 188 -3.76 6.43 20.39
C ALA A 188 -3.29 7.47 19.37
N CYS A 189 -4.14 7.74 18.36
CA CYS A 189 -3.83 8.66 17.26
C CYS A 189 -3.37 10.01 17.83
N ALA A 190 -2.09 10.34 17.64
CA ALA A 190 -1.44 11.50 18.25
C ALA A 190 -2.18 12.79 17.90
N ARG A 191 -2.66 12.93 16.66
CA ARG A 191 -3.43 14.11 16.24
C ARG A 191 -4.82 14.19 16.88
N CYS A 192 -5.48 13.05 17.11
CA CYS A 192 -6.75 13.04 17.87
C CYS A 192 -6.50 13.43 19.33
N GLN A 193 -5.41 12.94 19.93
CA GLN A 193 -5.00 13.32 21.29
C GLN A 193 -4.71 14.82 21.41
N ASP A 194 -3.91 15.38 20.48
CA ASP A 194 -3.58 16.81 20.45
C ASP A 194 -4.82 17.70 20.31
N ARG A 195 -5.86 17.20 19.64
CA ARG A 195 -7.14 17.90 19.45
C ARG A 195 -8.16 17.63 20.56
N GLY A 196 -7.81 16.85 21.58
CA GLY A 196 -8.73 16.45 22.65
C GLY A 196 -9.93 15.64 22.17
N ARG A 197 -9.80 14.94 21.04
CA ARG A 197 -10.87 14.12 20.45
C ARG A 197 -10.66 12.63 20.79
N PRO A 198 -11.73 11.85 20.99
CA PRO A 198 -11.59 10.41 21.14
C PRO A 198 -10.94 9.81 19.89
N SER A 199 -9.87 9.03 20.08
CA SER A 199 -9.24 8.28 19.00
C SER A 199 -10.10 7.06 18.68
N HIS A 200 -10.68 7.02 17.48
CA HIS A 200 -11.37 5.84 16.97
C HIS A 200 -10.37 4.93 16.27
N ILE A 201 -9.46 4.32 17.04
CA ILE A 201 -8.64 3.21 16.53
C ILE A 201 -9.56 1.99 16.51
N ARG A 202 -9.84 1.48 15.31
CA ARG A 202 -10.44 0.17 15.18
C ARG A 202 -9.33 -0.84 15.41
N GLU A 203 -9.39 -1.56 16.53
CA GLU A 203 -8.54 -2.73 16.73
C GLU A 203 -8.83 -3.71 15.60
N THR A 204 -7.88 -3.88 14.69
CA THR A 204 -7.95 -4.86 13.61
C THR A 204 -7.71 -6.24 14.21
N GLY A 205 -8.74 -6.79 14.86
CA GLY A 205 -8.90 -8.22 15.05
C GLY A 205 -7.88 -8.92 15.96
N GLY A 206 -7.85 -8.55 17.24
CA GLY A 206 -7.53 -9.49 18.31
C GLY A 206 -8.76 -10.35 18.62
N GLY A 207 -9.08 -11.30 17.75
CA GLY A 207 -10.16 -12.25 18.02
C GLY A 207 -9.76 -13.20 19.15
N ASP A 208 -10.45 -13.10 20.29
CA ASP A 208 -10.50 -14.10 21.34
C ASP A 208 -10.91 -15.47 20.76
N ALA A 209 -9.91 -16.26 20.35
CA ALA A 209 -10.05 -17.68 20.06
C ALA A 209 -9.60 -18.50 21.27
N ALA A 210 -10.31 -18.34 22.39
CA ALA A 210 -10.21 -19.23 23.55
C ALA A 210 -11.57 -19.32 24.27
N ALA A 211 -12.62 -19.72 23.54
CA ALA A 211 -13.78 -20.36 24.15
C ALA A 211 -13.57 -21.87 24.04
N GLU A 212 -12.94 -22.40 25.08
CA GLU A 212 -12.72 -23.81 25.33
C GLU A 212 -14.07 -24.55 25.32
N VAL A 213 -14.16 -25.54 24.42
CA VAL A 213 -15.27 -26.49 24.33
C VAL A 213 -15.18 -27.41 25.54
N ALA A 214 -15.92 -27.09 26.61
CA ALA A 214 -16.22 -28.06 27.65
C ALA A 214 -17.38 -28.95 27.17
N GLY A 215 -17.00 -30.09 26.61
CA GLY A 215 -17.90 -31.19 26.28
C GLY A 215 -18.54 -31.82 27.52
N GLU A 216 -19.85 -32.05 27.38
CA GLU A 216 -20.49 -33.35 27.51
C GLU A 216 -20.29 -34.14 28.82
N GLY A 217 -21.37 -34.22 29.60
CA GLY A 217 -21.54 -35.16 30.70
C GLY A 217 -23.00 -35.21 31.13
N ASN A 218 -23.90 -35.67 30.25
CA ASN A 218 -25.27 -36.01 30.62
C ASN A 218 -25.48 -37.52 30.41
N GLU A 219 -25.09 -38.30 31.42
CA GLU A 219 -25.37 -39.73 31.52
C GLU A 219 -26.64 -39.90 32.36
N THR A 220 -27.79 -39.90 31.70
CA THR A 220 -29.05 -40.38 32.26
C THR A 220 -29.12 -41.89 32.09
N ASP A 221 -28.91 -42.63 33.18
CA ASP A 221 -29.26 -44.05 33.25
C ASP A 221 -30.46 -44.24 34.19
N ALA A 222 -31.52 -44.84 33.64
CA ALA A 222 -32.77 -45.14 34.32
C ALA A 222 -32.94 -46.67 34.37
N PRO A 223 -33.28 -47.27 35.53
CA PRO A 223 -33.36 -48.72 35.62
C PRO A 223 -34.66 -49.28 35.01
N VAL A 224 -34.48 -50.20 34.07
CA VAL A 224 -35.52 -51.09 33.54
C VAL A 224 -35.95 -52.09 34.61
N ARG A 225 -37.25 -52.14 34.87
CA ARG A 225 -37.94 -53.16 35.66
C ARG A 225 -38.29 -54.38 34.82
N THR A 226 -37.91 -55.56 35.30
CA THR A 226 -38.47 -56.90 35.03
C THR A 226 -38.17 -57.71 36.30
N ALA A 227 -39.07 -58.45 36.96
CA ALA A 227 -40.42 -58.92 36.69
C ALA A 227 -41.19 -59.03 38.02
#